data_AF-A0A9W9ZW41-F1
#
_entry.id   AF-A0A9W9ZW41-F1
#
_cell.length_a   1.000
_cell.length_b   1.000
_cell.length_c   1.000
_cell.angle_alpha   90.00
_cell.angle_beta   90.00
_cell.angle_gamma   90.00
#
_symmetry.space_group_name_H-M   'P 1'
#
loop_
_entity.id
_entity.type
_entity.pdbx_description
1 polymer ?
#
loop_
_entity_poly.entity_id
_entity_poly.type
_entity_poly.pdbx_seq_one_letter_code
_entity_poly.pdbx_strand_id
1 'polypeptide(L)'
;MMSPQATLFAFILVVCGLSPLTDAQDAIHCENLGYTGPIREVIKLKPTKLAQATDEAADKAKEVATTIVAAGLDSIPIVGGALSSLFDKLVETFGGGLEPEDVYNSLQIEIAQLRKYMDQAIEDVKVDYVKKAFGTSQGGIMSYAQHCQDTYKGDAEEMAPCLENLRAMLSQQYHFFLPEGETPNAYEQTLPLFRTYGQLYVDTLLDQIAVAKTKGKERLAVKQAEALIAKVKEFTEHANKAFELILKHHVTPHIMPTKDNPQCAMLPTNIEMCVCTLSIGPGTFDEIDVKGGPKDKTKNWCVGITYNARDSCKTTFKAFFKKHLTEHGTAIATYWTKQLGDTVDKWRETAEALQPMVAKHKRSLPLLERIQFEREVAADIAKEKRMTQKRKTAA
;
A
#
# COMPACT_ATOMS: atom_id res chain seq x y z
N MET A 1 -20.96 -28.58 37.08
CA MET A 1 -20.01 -28.87 35.99
C MET A 1 -20.79 -29.55 34.88
N MET A 2 -20.91 -28.94 33.70
CA MET A 2 -21.49 -29.61 32.53
C MET A 2 -20.51 -30.68 32.04
N SER A 3 -21.02 -31.82 31.57
CA SER A 3 -20.16 -32.84 30.96
C SER A 3 -19.53 -32.29 29.67
N PRO A 4 -18.32 -32.71 29.28
CA PRO A 4 -17.68 -32.27 28.04
C PRO A 4 -18.58 -32.41 26.80
N GLN A 5 -19.42 -33.44 26.77
CA GLN A 5 -20.44 -33.67 25.75
C GLN A 5 -21.53 -32.58 25.75
N ALA A 6 -22.11 -32.26 26.91
CA ALA A 6 -23.15 -31.24 27.03
C ALA A 6 -22.63 -29.84 26.63
N THR A 7 -21.36 -29.55 26.91
CA THR A 7 -20.72 -28.32 26.46
C THR A 7 -20.60 -28.31 24.93
N LEU A 8 -20.08 -29.38 24.31
CA LEU A 8 -19.90 -29.50 22.85
C LEU A 8 -21.22 -29.41 22.06
N PHE A 9 -22.31 -29.97 22.59
CA PHE A 9 -23.64 -29.82 22.01
C PHE A 9 -24.17 -28.38 22.10
N ALA A 10 -23.93 -27.70 23.22
CA ALA A 10 -24.29 -26.29 23.37
C ALA A 10 -23.46 -25.39 22.43
N PHE A 11 -22.18 -25.72 22.21
CA PHE A 11 -21.31 -25.02 21.25
C PHE A 11 -21.91 -25.02 19.83
N ILE A 12 -22.39 -26.16 19.33
CA ILE A 12 -22.91 -26.28 17.95
C ILE A 12 -24.20 -25.48 17.72
N LEU A 13 -25.15 -25.58 18.65
CA LEU A 13 -26.43 -24.86 18.58
C LEU A 13 -26.23 -23.34 18.56
N VAL A 14 -25.10 -22.87 19.10
CA VAL A 14 -24.79 -21.45 19.23
C VAL A 14 -23.88 -20.94 18.11
N VAL A 15 -22.99 -21.78 17.56
CA VAL A 15 -22.08 -21.43 16.43
C VAL A 15 -22.78 -21.51 15.08
N CYS A 16 -23.52 -22.59 14.82
CA CYS A 16 -24.09 -22.86 13.50
C CYS A 16 -25.51 -22.29 13.33
N GLY A 17 -25.98 -21.48 14.27
CA GLY A 17 -27.42 -21.31 14.50
C GLY A 17 -28.05 -22.66 14.91
N LEU A 18 -29.38 -22.73 15.03
CA LEU A 18 -30.12 -23.96 15.35
C LEU A 18 -30.09 -25.00 14.20
N SER A 19 -28.91 -25.29 13.66
CA SER A 19 -28.68 -26.26 12.59
C SER A 19 -28.62 -27.68 13.16
N PRO A 20 -29.22 -28.69 12.48
CA PRO A 20 -29.10 -30.09 12.88
C PRO A 20 -27.64 -30.57 12.86
N LEU A 21 -27.23 -31.38 13.83
CA LEU A 21 -25.86 -31.92 13.93
C LEU A 21 -25.40 -32.70 12.69
N THR A 22 -26.33 -33.36 12.00
CA THR A 22 -26.02 -34.09 10.75
C THR A 22 -25.53 -33.19 9.63
N ASP A 23 -25.95 -31.92 9.64
CA ASP A 23 -25.65 -30.94 8.60
C ASP A 23 -24.37 -30.15 8.92
N ALA A 24 -23.82 -30.34 10.14
CA ALA A 24 -22.58 -29.71 10.60
C ALA A 24 -21.32 -30.50 10.21
N GLN A 25 -21.44 -31.68 9.60
CA GLN A 25 -20.31 -32.51 9.18
C GLN A 25 -19.50 -31.83 8.08
N ASP A 26 -18.20 -31.61 8.33
CA ASP A 26 -17.27 -30.93 7.43
C ASP A 26 -17.72 -29.48 7.09
N ALA A 27 -18.55 -28.91 7.96
CA ALA A 27 -18.92 -27.51 7.93
C ALA A 27 -17.77 -26.67 8.50
N ILE A 28 -17.55 -25.52 7.89
CA ILE A 28 -16.72 -24.47 8.44
C ILE A 28 -17.60 -23.23 8.59
N HIS A 29 -17.61 -22.68 9.79
CA HIS A 29 -18.26 -21.42 10.11
C HIS A 29 -17.20 -20.38 10.34
N CYS A 30 -17.29 -19.26 9.65
CA CYS A 30 -16.25 -18.24 9.62
C CYS A 30 -16.89 -16.91 10.01
N GLU A 31 -16.35 -16.26 11.02
CA GLU A 31 -16.83 -14.98 11.55
C GLU A 31 -15.80 -13.89 11.28
N ASN A 32 -16.30 -12.67 11.05
CA ASN A 32 -15.51 -11.49 10.67
C ASN A 32 -14.71 -11.61 9.35
N LEU A 33 -14.84 -12.71 8.61
CA LEU A 33 -14.04 -13.02 7.42
C LEU A 33 -14.56 -12.50 6.09
N GLY A 34 -15.88 -12.28 6.01
CA GLY A 34 -16.56 -11.79 4.83
C GLY A 34 -17.82 -11.07 5.26
N TYR A 35 -17.98 -9.82 4.84
CA TYR A 35 -19.25 -9.09 4.87
C TYR A 35 -20.02 -8.97 6.22
N THR A 36 -19.41 -9.24 7.37
CA THR A 36 -20.05 -9.01 8.69
C THR A 36 -19.14 -8.43 9.76
N GLY A 37 -17.82 -8.34 9.52
CA GLY A 37 -16.83 -7.73 10.42
C GLY A 37 -16.20 -6.42 9.88
N PRO A 38 -15.12 -5.92 10.51
CA PRO A 38 -14.41 -4.68 10.12
C PRO A 38 -14.01 -4.64 8.64
N ILE A 39 -13.77 -5.80 8.02
CA ILE A 39 -13.42 -5.92 6.59
C ILE A 39 -14.58 -5.52 5.65
N ARG A 40 -15.85 -5.71 6.01
CA ARG A 40 -16.97 -5.20 5.19
C ARG A 40 -16.95 -3.68 5.14
N GLU A 41 -16.66 -3.06 6.27
CA GLU A 41 -16.50 -1.62 6.34
C GLU A 41 -15.30 -1.21 5.50
N VAL A 42 -14.19 -1.98 5.48
CA VAL A 42 -13.00 -1.71 4.66
C VAL A 42 -13.18 -1.88 3.14
N ILE A 43 -13.92 -2.90 2.67
CA ILE A 43 -14.27 -3.04 1.23
C ILE A 43 -15.17 -1.87 0.78
N LYS A 44 -16.08 -1.44 1.66
CA LYS A 44 -16.99 -0.31 1.45
C LYS A 44 -16.37 1.04 1.79
N LEU A 45 -15.24 1.06 2.48
CA LEU A 45 -14.55 2.28 2.84
C LEU A 45 -14.11 2.91 1.54
N LYS A 46 -14.50 4.17 1.39
CA LYS A 46 -13.93 5.00 0.36
C LYS A 46 -12.42 5.08 0.63
N PRO A 47 -11.59 5.19 -0.43
CA PRO A 47 -10.19 5.55 -0.24
C PRO A 47 -10.08 6.74 0.70
N THR A 48 -9.02 6.81 1.50
CA THR A 48 -8.85 7.96 2.39
C THR A 48 -8.83 9.24 1.55
N LYS A 49 -9.13 10.37 2.19
CA LYS A 49 -9.04 11.68 1.54
C LYS A 49 -7.69 11.89 0.84
N LEU A 50 -6.60 11.51 1.52
CA LEU A 50 -5.25 11.60 0.98
C LEU A 50 -5.02 10.62 -0.19
N ALA A 51 -5.57 9.40 -0.12
CA ALA A 51 -5.53 8.46 -1.22
C ALA A 51 -6.24 9.01 -2.46
N GLN A 52 -7.44 9.57 -2.29
CA GLN A 52 -8.20 10.22 -3.37
C GLN A 52 -7.43 11.37 -4.00
N ALA A 53 -6.93 12.32 -3.19
CA ALA A 53 -6.19 13.46 -3.69
C ALA A 53 -4.93 13.04 -4.47
N THR A 54 -4.24 12.02 -3.98
CA THR A 54 -3.02 11.50 -4.63
C THR A 54 -3.34 10.76 -5.94
N ASP A 55 -4.42 9.98 -5.94
CA ASP A 55 -4.88 9.23 -7.11
C ASP A 55 -5.37 10.15 -8.23
N GLU A 56 -6.07 11.24 -7.89
CA GLU A 56 -6.47 12.28 -8.83
C GLU A 56 -5.27 13.08 -9.37
N ALA A 57 -4.26 13.35 -8.53
CA ALA A 57 -3.00 13.96 -8.97
C ALA A 57 -2.24 13.04 -9.93
N ALA A 58 -2.24 11.73 -9.70
CA ALA A 58 -1.61 10.74 -10.58
C ALA A 58 -2.26 10.70 -11.98
N ASP A 59 -3.58 10.90 -12.06
CA ASP A 59 -4.27 11.03 -13.36
C ASP A 59 -3.78 12.27 -14.13
N LYS A 60 -3.59 13.40 -13.43
CA LYS A 60 -3.03 14.61 -14.04
C LYS A 60 -1.58 14.46 -14.44
N ALA A 61 -0.77 13.74 -13.67
CA ALA A 61 0.60 13.40 -14.03
C ALA A 61 0.67 12.65 -15.39
N LYS A 62 -0.24 11.70 -15.60
CA LYS A 62 -0.38 10.98 -16.88
C LYS A 62 -0.76 11.90 -18.04
N GLU A 63 -1.73 12.82 -17.83
CA GLU A 63 -2.12 13.81 -18.83
C GLU A 63 -0.93 14.71 -19.21
N VAL A 64 -0.15 15.16 -18.23
CA VAL A 64 1.07 15.96 -18.42
C VAL A 64 2.10 15.19 -19.24
N ALA A 65 2.41 13.94 -18.89
CA ALA A 65 3.35 13.11 -19.63
C ALA A 65 2.95 12.91 -21.09
N THR A 66 1.67 12.61 -21.33
CA THR A 66 1.12 12.45 -22.68
C THR A 66 1.26 13.75 -23.48
N THR A 67 0.99 14.89 -22.86
CA THR A 67 1.11 16.20 -23.49
C THR A 67 2.56 16.53 -23.84
N ILE A 68 3.51 16.30 -22.92
CA ILE A 68 4.95 16.51 -23.16
C ILE A 68 5.46 15.74 -24.38
N VAL A 69 4.94 14.53 -24.60
CA VAL A 69 5.33 13.65 -25.70
C VAL A 69 4.68 14.08 -27.02
N ALA A 70 3.43 14.53 -26.97
CA ALA A 70 2.66 14.95 -28.15
C ALA A 70 2.96 16.39 -28.61
N ALA A 71 3.37 17.27 -27.69
CA ALA A 71 3.51 18.70 -27.93
C ALA A 71 4.76 19.10 -28.72
N GLY A 72 4.61 20.18 -29.52
CA GLY A 72 5.72 21.04 -29.92
C GLY A 72 6.14 21.95 -28.75
N LEU A 73 7.21 22.74 -28.89
CA LEU A 73 7.68 23.64 -27.81
C LEU A 73 6.56 24.54 -27.25
N ASP A 74 5.63 24.98 -28.10
CA ASP A 74 4.56 25.92 -27.76
C ASP A 74 3.35 25.28 -27.05
N SER A 75 3.35 23.95 -26.86
CA SER A 75 2.26 23.19 -26.22
C SER A 75 2.72 22.39 -24.99
N ILE A 76 3.92 22.68 -24.48
CA ILE A 76 4.41 22.10 -23.23
C ILE A 76 3.52 22.61 -22.08
N PRO A 77 3.04 21.73 -21.18
CA PRO A 77 2.30 22.16 -20.00
C PRO A 77 3.05 23.22 -19.20
N ILE A 78 2.31 24.12 -18.53
CA ILE A 78 2.90 25.13 -17.64
C ILE A 78 3.86 24.43 -16.66
N VAL A 79 5.11 24.87 -16.64
CA VAL A 79 6.14 24.39 -15.70
C VAL A 79 5.63 24.50 -14.26
N GLY A 80 5.74 23.43 -13.48
CA GLY A 80 5.16 23.33 -12.14
C GLY A 80 3.73 22.83 -12.14
N GLY A 81 3.19 22.44 -13.29
CA GLY A 81 1.81 21.98 -13.46
C GLY A 81 1.57 20.60 -12.83
N ALA A 82 2.56 19.70 -12.86
CA ALA A 82 2.43 18.40 -12.20
C ALA A 82 2.39 18.57 -10.68
N LEU A 83 3.34 19.32 -10.10
CA LEU A 83 3.33 19.65 -8.67
C LEU A 83 2.08 20.42 -8.25
N SER A 84 1.62 21.37 -9.07
CA SER A 84 0.38 22.13 -8.79
C SER A 84 -0.80 21.18 -8.65
N SER A 85 -0.92 20.15 -9.50
CA SER A 85 -2.05 19.23 -9.40
C SER A 85 -2.10 18.50 -8.07
N LEU A 86 -0.95 18.12 -7.49
CA LEU A 86 -0.93 17.49 -6.18
C LEU A 86 -1.41 18.48 -5.10
N PHE A 87 -0.88 19.70 -5.08
CA PHE A 87 -1.27 20.69 -4.08
C PHE A 87 -2.72 21.16 -4.21
N ASP A 88 -3.18 21.42 -5.44
CA ASP A 88 -4.56 21.79 -5.73
C ASP A 88 -5.52 20.72 -5.20
N LYS A 89 -5.19 19.43 -5.44
CA LYS A 89 -6.00 18.31 -4.96
C LYS A 89 -5.99 18.13 -3.45
N LEU A 90 -4.86 18.41 -2.80
CA LEU A 90 -4.78 18.43 -1.36
C LEU A 90 -5.61 19.59 -0.77
N VAL A 91 -5.52 20.80 -1.33
CA VAL A 91 -6.34 21.97 -0.92
C VAL A 91 -7.83 21.68 -1.07
N GLU A 92 -8.26 21.17 -2.23
CA GLU A 92 -9.66 20.79 -2.50
C GLU A 92 -10.19 19.78 -1.47
N THR A 93 -9.34 18.84 -1.07
CA THR A 93 -9.72 17.73 -0.19
C THR A 93 -9.78 18.11 1.29
N PHE A 94 -8.87 18.98 1.74
CA PHE A 94 -8.74 19.38 3.15
C PHE A 94 -9.50 20.67 3.49
N GLY A 95 -9.84 21.49 2.51
CA GLY A 95 -10.76 22.63 2.65
C GLY A 95 -10.10 23.87 3.28
N GLY A 96 -9.68 24.81 2.44
CA GLY A 96 -8.87 25.96 2.85
C GLY A 96 -7.39 25.72 2.60
N GLY A 97 -6.56 26.77 2.71
CA GLY A 97 -5.13 26.73 2.35
C GLY A 97 -4.39 25.51 2.91
N LEU A 98 -3.45 24.98 2.13
CA LEU A 98 -2.72 23.78 2.51
C LEU A 98 -1.63 24.10 3.53
N GLU A 99 -1.91 23.86 4.80
CA GLU A 99 -0.84 23.69 5.78
C GLU A 99 -0.29 22.26 5.61
N PRO A 100 1.02 22.06 5.40
CA PRO A 100 1.59 20.72 5.27
C PRO A 100 1.31 19.81 6.48
N GLU A 101 0.92 20.39 7.63
CA GLU A 101 0.45 19.65 8.81
C GLU A 101 -0.87 18.90 8.58
N ASP A 102 -1.74 19.37 7.69
CA ASP A 102 -3.02 18.72 7.38
C ASP A 102 -2.83 17.40 6.62
N VAL A 103 -1.85 17.35 5.71
CA VAL A 103 -1.45 16.12 5.00
C VAL A 103 -0.95 15.08 6.00
N TYR A 104 -0.13 15.52 6.96
CA TYR A 104 0.38 14.67 8.02
C TYR A 104 -0.73 14.20 8.98
N ASN A 105 -1.65 15.07 9.37
CA ASN A 105 -2.80 14.70 10.20
C ASN A 105 -3.69 13.66 9.49
N SER A 106 -3.88 13.80 8.18
CA SER A 106 -4.60 12.79 7.38
C SER A 106 -3.86 11.46 7.33
N LEU A 107 -2.52 11.47 7.22
CA LEU A 107 -1.70 10.26 7.32
C LEU A 107 -1.85 9.59 8.68
N GLN A 108 -1.87 10.36 9.77
CA GLN A 108 -2.10 9.84 11.12
C GLN A 108 -3.49 9.22 11.27
N ILE A 109 -4.52 9.81 10.67
CA ILE A 109 -5.87 9.23 10.66
C ILE A 109 -5.90 7.90 9.89
N GLU A 110 -5.25 7.83 8.72
CA GLU A 110 -5.15 6.60 7.93
C GLU A 110 -4.37 5.51 8.69
N ILE A 111 -3.25 5.87 9.33
CA ILE A 111 -2.47 4.98 10.20
C ILE A 111 -3.31 4.54 11.40
N ALA A 112 -4.08 5.42 12.05
CA ALA A 112 -4.94 5.07 13.17
C ALA A 112 -6.10 4.15 12.75
N GLN A 113 -6.64 4.33 11.55
CA GLN A 113 -7.62 3.42 10.97
C GLN A 113 -7.00 2.04 10.70
N LEU A 114 -5.79 1.99 10.15
CA LEU A 114 -5.01 0.76 9.98
C LEU A 114 -4.71 0.11 11.34
N ARG A 115 -4.34 0.86 12.39
CA ARG A 115 -4.16 0.35 13.77
C ARG A 115 -5.41 -0.35 14.27
N LYS A 116 -6.55 0.32 14.15
CA LYS A 116 -7.85 -0.21 14.58
C LYS A 116 -8.26 -1.44 13.77
N TYR A 117 -7.96 -1.44 12.47
CA TYR A 117 -8.27 -2.54 11.56
C TYR A 117 -7.38 -3.76 11.78
N MET A 118 -6.10 -3.55 12.06
CA MET A 118 -5.09 -4.60 12.17
C MET A 118 -5.00 -5.20 13.58
N ASP A 119 -5.57 -4.53 14.59
CA ASP A 119 -5.54 -4.94 16.00
C ASP A 119 -4.12 -5.30 16.47
N GLN A 120 -3.20 -4.42 16.10
CA GLN A 120 -1.77 -4.51 16.38
C GLN A 120 -1.32 -3.26 17.12
N ALA A 121 -0.38 -3.46 18.05
CA ALA A 121 0.52 -2.41 18.47
C ALA A 121 1.39 -2.04 17.26
N ILE A 122 0.96 -1.06 16.49
CA ILE A 122 1.87 -0.37 15.58
C ILE A 122 2.87 0.31 16.52
N GLU A 123 4.11 -0.19 16.54
CA GLU A 123 5.24 0.62 17.03
C GLU A 123 5.03 2.00 16.43
N ASP A 124 5.03 3.04 17.26
CA ASP A 124 4.97 4.38 16.71
C ASP A 124 6.07 4.40 15.65
N VAL A 125 5.64 4.51 14.38
CA VAL A 125 6.51 4.93 13.29
C VAL A 125 7.32 6.07 13.89
N LYS A 126 8.56 6.31 13.45
CA LYS A 126 9.26 7.52 13.88
C LYS A 126 8.51 8.72 13.30
N VAL A 127 7.34 8.99 13.85
CA VAL A 127 6.23 9.82 13.40
C VAL A 127 6.73 11.24 13.46
N ASP A 128 7.53 11.55 14.49
CA ASP A 128 8.34 12.76 14.60
C ASP A 128 9.38 12.90 13.47
N TYR A 129 10.01 11.81 13.04
CA TYR A 129 11.03 11.82 11.98
C TYR A 129 10.39 11.95 10.59
N VAL A 130 9.26 11.30 10.37
CA VAL A 130 8.41 11.45 9.18
C VAL A 130 7.81 12.85 9.14
N LYS A 131 7.32 13.38 10.26
CA LYS A 131 6.84 14.77 10.41
C LYS A 131 7.96 15.76 10.06
N LYS A 132 9.19 15.49 10.50
CA LYS A 132 10.36 16.33 10.20
C LYS A 132 10.86 16.18 8.76
N ALA A 133 10.75 14.99 8.17
CA ALA A 133 11.18 14.69 6.80
C ALA A 133 10.20 15.25 5.75
N PHE A 134 8.90 14.97 5.90
CA PHE A 134 7.84 15.61 5.11
C PHE A 134 7.81 17.12 5.40
N GLY A 135 7.93 17.53 6.66
CA GLY A 135 7.91 18.93 7.09
C GLY A 135 6.51 19.49 7.28
N THR A 136 6.37 20.33 8.32
CA THR A 136 5.32 21.34 8.46
C THR A 136 5.96 22.73 8.50
N SER A 137 5.20 23.80 8.70
CA SER A 137 5.50 25.25 8.60
C SER A 137 6.92 25.81 8.89
N GLN A 138 7.86 25.02 9.44
CA GLN A 138 9.28 25.34 9.62
C GLN A 138 10.26 24.59 8.66
N GLY A 139 9.75 23.84 7.66
CA GLY A 139 10.52 23.25 6.56
C GLY A 139 10.43 21.72 6.46
N GLY A 140 10.71 21.21 5.25
CA GLY A 140 10.75 19.78 4.86
C GLY A 140 10.43 19.62 3.38
N ILE A 141 10.35 18.38 2.88
CA ILE A 141 10.17 18.10 1.43
C ILE A 141 8.87 18.71 0.90
N MET A 142 7.77 18.58 1.64
CA MET A 142 6.45 19.05 1.22
C MET A 142 6.40 20.58 1.14
N SER A 143 6.85 21.28 2.19
CA SER A 143 6.93 22.74 2.18
C SER A 143 7.90 23.28 1.12
N TYR A 144 9.00 22.57 0.86
CA TYR A 144 9.95 22.96 -0.19
C TYR A 144 9.34 22.78 -1.59
N ALA A 145 8.62 21.67 -1.82
CA ALA A 145 7.92 21.45 -3.07
C ALA A 145 6.81 22.48 -3.31
N GLN A 146 6.05 22.82 -2.27
CA GLN A 146 5.05 23.89 -2.32
C GLN A 146 5.72 25.24 -2.62
N HIS A 147 6.85 25.56 -1.97
CA HIS A 147 7.62 26.77 -2.28
C HIS A 147 8.07 26.81 -3.75
N CYS A 148 8.57 25.70 -4.31
CA CYS A 148 8.95 25.63 -5.72
C CYS A 148 7.76 25.96 -6.63
N GLN A 149 6.60 25.39 -6.33
CA GLN A 149 5.38 25.58 -7.10
C GLN A 149 4.81 27.00 -6.93
N ASP A 150 4.66 27.52 -5.72
CA ASP A 150 4.08 28.84 -5.49
C ASP A 150 4.95 29.98 -6.02
N THR A 151 6.28 29.83 -5.98
CA THR A 151 7.21 30.90 -6.31
C THR A 151 7.61 30.90 -7.79
N TYR A 152 7.83 29.72 -8.38
CA TYR A 152 8.48 29.61 -9.69
C TYR A 152 7.58 28.99 -10.77
N LYS A 153 6.29 28.78 -10.49
CA LYS A 153 5.33 28.30 -11.51
C LYS A 153 5.33 29.23 -12.72
N GLY A 154 5.47 28.62 -13.90
CA GLY A 154 5.58 29.34 -15.17
C GLY A 154 6.98 29.93 -15.45
N ASP A 155 7.92 29.90 -14.51
CA ASP A 155 9.31 30.32 -14.71
C ASP A 155 10.23 29.10 -14.83
N ALA A 156 10.56 28.71 -16.06
CA ALA A 156 11.43 27.56 -16.31
C ALA A 156 12.89 27.78 -15.88
N GLU A 157 13.35 29.02 -15.73
CA GLU A 157 14.72 29.31 -15.33
C GLU A 157 14.92 29.11 -13.84
N GLU A 158 14.04 29.70 -13.04
CA GLU A 158 14.09 29.64 -11.58
C GLU A 158 13.52 28.32 -11.02
N MET A 159 12.57 27.68 -11.72
CA MET A 159 12.05 26.37 -11.31
C MET A 159 13.11 25.26 -11.42
N ALA A 160 13.99 25.31 -12.42
CA ALA A 160 14.99 24.28 -12.67
C ALA A 160 15.86 23.95 -11.43
N PRO A 161 16.56 24.93 -10.80
CA PRO A 161 17.34 24.66 -9.60
C PRO A 161 16.48 24.24 -8.40
N CYS A 162 15.24 24.73 -8.30
CA CYS A 162 14.33 24.31 -7.23
C CYS A 162 14.00 22.82 -7.32
N LEU A 163 13.62 22.34 -8.51
CA LEU A 163 13.32 20.93 -8.75
C LEU A 163 14.55 20.02 -8.58
N GLU A 164 15.75 20.48 -8.96
CA GLU A 164 16.99 19.73 -8.73
C GLU A 164 17.24 19.49 -7.23
N ASN A 165 17.07 20.52 -6.41
CA ASN A 165 17.18 20.41 -4.95
C ASN A 165 16.07 19.54 -4.37
N LEU A 166 14.83 19.69 -4.83
CA LEU A 166 13.71 18.87 -4.38
C LEU A 166 13.96 17.38 -4.66
N ARG A 167 14.40 17.04 -5.88
CA ARG A 167 14.78 15.67 -6.23
C ARG A 167 15.93 15.13 -5.39
N ALA A 168 16.92 15.96 -5.07
CA ALA A 168 18.01 15.57 -4.18
C ALA A 168 17.49 15.26 -2.78
N MET A 169 16.59 16.08 -2.22
CA MET A 169 15.95 15.83 -0.93
C MET A 169 15.14 14.53 -0.94
N LEU A 170 14.29 14.34 -1.96
CA LEU A 170 13.49 13.13 -2.15
C LEU A 170 14.36 11.87 -2.21
N SER A 171 15.49 11.93 -2.92
CA SER A 171 16.43 10.80 -3.04
C SER A 171 17.13 10.51 -1.71
N GLN A 172 17.51 11.55 -0.96
CA GLN A 172 18.18 11.38 0.34
C GLN A 172 17.25 10.88 1.45
N GLN A 173 15.95 11.14 1.34
CA GLN A 173 14.97 10.79 2.36
C GLN A 173 14.15 9.53 2.04
N TYR A 174 14.36 8.91 0.88
CA TYR A 174 13.59 7.75 0.42
C TYR A 174 13.45 6.63 1.46
N HIS A 175 14.51 6.33 2.19
CA HIS A 175 14.52 5.28 3.21
C HIS A 175 13.53 5.50 4.37
N PHE A 176 13.11 6.75 4.66
CA PHE A 176 12.09 7.04 5.68
C PHE A 176 10.67 6.64 5.24
N PHE A 177 10.47 6.43 3.94
CA PHE A 177 9.19 6.02 3.36
C PHE A 177 9.17 4.53 3.01
N LEU A 178 10.20 3.80 3.43
CA LEU A 178 10.32 2.36 3.32
C LEU A 178 10.29 1.74 4.72
N PRO A 179 9.84 0.49 4.86
CA PRO A 179 9.84 -0.17 6.15
C PRO A 179 11.27 -0.50 6.61
N GLU A 180 11.52 -0.40 7.92
CA GLU A 180 12.82 -0.76 8.53
C GLU A 180 13.09 -2.29 8.46
N GLY A 181 12.08 -3.10 8.12
CA GLY A 181 12.18 -4.53 7.87
C GLY A 181 11.18 -5.05 6.83
N GLU A 182 11.31 -6.30 6.41
CA GLU A 182 10.43 -6.91 5.39
C GLU A 182 9.24 -7.67 6.00
N THR A 183 8.61 -7.10 7.03
CA THR A 183 7.42 -7.69 7.66
C THR A 183 6.14 -7.08 7.08
N PRO A 184 5.04 -7.85 6.95
CA PRO A 184 3.75 -7.34 6.47
C PRO A 184 3.31 -6.08 7.22
N ASN A 185 3.37 -6.11 8.54
CA ASN A 185 2.96 -4.99 9.40
C ASN A 185 3.75 -3.71 9.13
N ALA A 186 5.06 -3.83 8.88
CA ALA A 186 5.90 -2.69 8.55
C ALA A 186 5.51 -2.09 7.19
N TYR A 187 5.19 -2.91 6.19
CA TYR A 187 4.66 -2.43 4.92
C TYR A 187 3.33 -1.70 5.09
N GLU A 188 2.35 -2.30 5.78
CA GLU A 188 1.01 -1.70 5.95
C GLU A 188 1.09 -0.30 6.59
N GLN A 189 2.05 -0.09 7.49
CA GLN A 189 2.31 1.21 8.12
C GLN A 189 2.93 2.24 7.16
N THR A 190 3.87 1.83 6.31
CA THR A 190 4.62 2.77 5.47
C THR A 190 3.96 3.05 4.12
N LEU A 191 3.09 2.17 3.61
CA LEU A 191 2.48 2.33 2.29
C LEU A 191 1.69 3.64 2.10
N PRO A 192 0.91 4.15 3.08
CA PRO A 192 0.27 5.47 2.96
C PRO A 192 1.26 6.63 2.78
N LEU A 193 2.40 6.56 3.48
CA LEU A 193 3.48 7.54 3.36
C LEU A 193 4.19 7.43 2.02
N PHE A 194 4.49 6.20 1.62
CA PHE A 194 5.10 5.87 0.34
C PHE A 194 4.27 6.38 -0.84
N ARG A 195 2.94 6.28 -0.78
CA ARG A 195 2.02 6.80 -1.81
C ARG A 195 2.26 8.29 -2.09
N THR A 196 2.19 9.11 -1.04
CA THR A 196 2.32 10.57 -1.16
C THR A 196 3.73 10.95 -1.60
N TYR A 197 4.75 10.29 -1.04
CA TYR A 197 6.14 10.46 -1.44
C TYR A 197 6.35 10.11 -2.92
N GLY A 198 5.81 8.98 -3.37
CA GLY A 198 5.95 8.47 -4.73
C GLY A 198 5.33 9.41 -5.74
N GLN A 199 4.13 9.94 -5.45
CA GLN A 199 3.48 10.93 -6.30
C GLN A 199 4.31 12.21 -6.41
N LEU A 200 4.78 12.73 -5.27
CA LEU A 200 5.63 13.92 -5.25
C LEU A 200 6.92 13.73 -6.07
N TYR A 201 7.50 12.52 -6.04
CA TYR A 201 8.66 12.18 -6.85
C TYR A 201 8.34 12.17 -8.36
N VAL A 202 7.23 11.54 -8.74
CA VAL A 202 6.76 11.48 -10.14
C VAL A 202 6.51 12.89 -10.68
N ASP A 203 5.79 13.73 -9.93
CA ASP A 203 5.48 15.11 -10.32
C ASP A 203 6.73 15.96 -10.45
N THR A 204 7.67 15.83 -9.50
CA THR A 204 8.97 16.53 -9.57
C THR A 204 9.72 16.20 -10.85
N LEU A 205 9.78 14.91 -11.23
CA LEU A 205 10.46 14.50 -12.46
C LEU A 205 9.71 14.95 -13.72
N LEU A 206 8.37 14.92 -13.73
CA LEU A 206 7.59 15.43 -14.85
C LEU A 206 7.83 16.92 -15.08
N ASP A 207 7.85 17.73 -14.02
CA ASP A 207 8.17 19.14 -14.12
C ASP A 207 9.62 19.37 -14.56
N GLN A 208 10.58 18.53 -14.15
CA GLN A 208 11.95 18.59 -14.68
C GLN A 208 12.01 18.31 -16.19
N ILE A 209 11.19 17.39 -16.69
CA ILE A 209 11.07 17.11 -18.11
C ILE A 209 10.48 18.33 -18.83
N ALA A 210 9.38 18.89 -18.32
CA ALA A 210 8.72 20.07 -18.90
C ALA A 210 9.66 21.28 -18.95
N VAL A 211 10.40 21.55 -17.87
CA VAL A 211 11.45 22.59 -17.82
C VAL A 211 12.50 22.36 -18.89
N ALA A 212 13.05 21.16 -18.97
CA ALA A 212 14.09 20.85 -19.94
C ALA A 212 13.60 21.01 -21.39
N LYS A 213 12.36 20.58 -21.67
CA LYS A 213 11.71 20.76 -22.97
C LYS A 213 11.53 22.24 -23.31
N THR A 214 11.00 23.04 -22.38
CA THR A 214 10.75 24.49 -22.58
C THR A 214 12.05 25.24 -22.88
N LYS A 215 13.16 24.81 -22.29
CA LYS A 215 14.50 25.37 -22.53
C LYS A 215 15.21 24.81 -23.77
N GLY A 216 14.53 24.01 -24.59
CA GLY A 216 15.12 23.35 -25.77
C GLY A 216 16.19 22.30 -25.46
N LYS A 217 16.30 21.84 -24.20
CA LYS A 217 17.30 20.87 -23.75
C LYS A 217 16.79 19.43 -23.89
N GLU A 218 16.54 18.99 -25.13
CA GLU A 218 15.92 17.68 -25.41
C GLU A 218 16.68 16.50 -24.78
N ARG A 219 18.02 16.48 -24.89
CA ARG A 219 18.85 15.42 -24.29
C ARG A 219 18.63 15.33 -22.77
N LEU A 220 18.51 16.48 -22.09
CA LEU A 220 18.24 16.51 -20.65
C LEU A 220 16.83 16.01 -20.35
N ALA A 221 15.82 16.46 -21.09
CA ALA A 221 14.43 16.00 -20.94
C ALA A 221 14.33 14.47 -21.06
N VAL A 222 15.02 13.87 -22.02
CA VAL A 222 15.06 12.42 -22.21
C VAL A 222 15.75 11.70 -21.06
N LYS A 223 16.87 12.24 -20.53
CA LYS A 223 17.49 11.68 -19.32
C LYS A 223 16.53 11.66 -18.14
N GLN A 224 15.77 12.75 -17.94
CA GLN A 224 14.80 12.82 -16.84
C GLN A 224 13.63 11.85 -17.05
N ALA A 225 13.18 11.64 -18.28
CA ALA A 225 12.19 10.62 -18.59
C ALA A 225 12.71 9.19 -18.33
N GLU A 226 13.95 8.88 -18.68
CA GLU A 226 14.54 7.57 -18.33
C GLU A 226 14.69 7.38 -16.82
N ALA A 227 15.03 8.44 -16.08
CA ALA A 227 15.06 8.40 -14.63
C ALA A 227 13.65 8.14 -14.05
N LEU A 228 12.61 8.80 -14.57
CA LEU A 228 11.22 8.57 -14.15
C LEU A 228 10.80 7.13 -14.41
N ILE A 229 11.02 6.61 -15.63
CA ILE A 229 10.69 5.24 -16.00
C ILE A 229 11.38 4.24 -15.06
N ALA A 230 12.67 4.44 -14.77
CA ALA A 230 13.40 3.59 -13.85
C ALA A 230 12.86 3.67 -12.42
N LYS A 231 12.45 4.86 -11.97
CA LYS A 231 11.93 5.08 -10.63
C LYS A 231 10.55 4.48 -10.43
N VAL A 232 9.65 4.64 -11.41
CA VAL A 232 8.32 4.02 -11.42
C VAL A 232 8.44 2.50 -11.38
N LYS A 233 9.40 1.92 -12.11
CA LYS A 233 9.67 0.48 -12.03
C LYS A 233 10.06 0.06 -10.60
N GLU A 234 10.97 0.80 -9.95
CA GLU A 234 11.37 0.55 -8.56
C GLU A 234 10.17 0.66 -7.59
N PHE A 235 9.33 1.67 -7.77
CA PHE A 235 8.11 1.85 -6.96
C PHE A 235 7.09 0.73 -7.16
N THR A 236 6.91 0.28 -8.40
CA THR A 236 6.00 -0.82 -8.74
C THR A 236 6.49 -2.14 -8.13
N GLU A 237 7.80 -2.42 -8.19
CA GLU A 237 8.40 -3.61 -7.57
C GLU A 237 8.21 -3.58 -6.03
N HIS A 238 8.39 -2.41 -5.40
CA HIS A 238 8.16 -2.25 -3.97
C HIS A 238 6.69 -2.49 -3.60
N ALA A 239 5.75 -1.87 -4.32
CA ALA A 239 4.31 -2.02 -4.06
C ALA A 239 3.84 -3.47 -4.26
N ASN A 240 4.28 -4.14 -5.33
CA ASN A 240 3.93 -5.54 -5.58
C ASN A 240 4.45 -6.47 -4.48
N LYS A 241 5.70 -6.28 -4.05
CA LYS A 241 6.27 -7.05 -2.93
C LYS A 241 5.50 -6.83 -1.63
N ALA A 242 5.13 -5.58 -1.35
CA ALA A 242 4.33 -5.24 -0.19
C ALA A 242 2.96 -5.93 -0.23
N PHE A 243 2.24 -5.82 -1.35
CA PHE A 243 0.91 -6.43 -1.53
C PHE A 243 0.95 -7.94 -1.41
N GLU A 244 1.96 -8.61 -1.98
CA GLU A 244 2.12 -10.07 -1.84
C GLU A 244 2.28 -10.48 -0.38
N LEU A 245 3.16 -9.79 0.36
CA LEU A 245 3.42 -10.08 1.77
C LEU A 245 2.21 -9.81 2.65
N ILE A 246 1.52 -8.70 2.42
CA ILE A 246 0.31 -8.32 3.15
C ILE A 246 -0.82 -9.31 2.87
N LEU A 247 -1.10 -9.60 1.60
CA LEU A 247 -2.13 -10.55 1.21
C LEU A 247 -1.87 -11.92 1.86
N LYS A 248 -0.65 -12.44 1.73
CA LYS A 248 -0.25 -13.70 2.34
C LYS A 248 -0.45 -13.67 3.84
N HIS A 249 -0.04 -12.59 4.51
CA HIS A 249 -0.18 -12.45 5.95
C HIS A 249 -1.64 -12.55 6.40
N HIS A 250 -2.52 -11.76 5.79
CA HIS A 250 -3.92 -11.67 6.21
C HIS A 250 -4.76 -12.89 5.85
N VAL A 251 -4.40 -13.63 4.80
CA VAL A 251 -5.11 -14.87 4.44
C VAL A 251 -4.56 -16.13 5.10
N THR A 252 -3.50 -16.02 5.93
CA THR A 252 -2.89 -17.19 6.56
C THR A 252 -3.70 -17.64 7.79
N PRO A 253 -4.25 -18.87 7.79
CA PRO A 253 -4.87 -19.45 8.98
C PRO A 253 -3.83 -19.93 10.01
N HIS A 254 -4.17 -19.83 11.30
CA HIS A 254 -3.40 -20.35 12.43
C HIS A 254 -4.31 -21.13 13.38
N ILE A 255 -3.84 -22.26 13.92
CA ILE A 255 -4.59 -23.00 14.95
C ILE A 255 -4.53 -22.18 16.24
N MET A 256 -5.69 -21.68 16.70
CA MET A 256 -5.82 -20.85 17.89
C MET A 256 -7.07 -21.25 18.68
N PRO A 257 -6.99 -21.40 20.01
CA PRO A 257 -5.80 -21.23 20.85
C PRO A 257 -4.77 -22.33 20.60
N THR A 258 -3.50 -22.06 20.95
CA THR A 258 -2.39 -23.01 20.71
C THR A 258 -2.41 -24.23 21.63
N LYS A 259 -3.21 -24.18 22.70
CA LYS A 259 -3.43 -25.27 23.66
C LYS A 259 -4.89 -25.72 23.57
N ASP A 260 -5.11 -27.01 23.79
CA ASP A 260 -6.45 -27.61 23.89
C ASP A 260 -7.34 -27.38 22.64
N ASN A 261 -6.71 -27.41 21.46
CA ASN A 261 -7.33 -27.30 20.14
C ASN A 261 -6.70 -28.36 19.21
N PRO A 262 -7.48 -29.21 18.52
CA PRO A 262 -8.95 -29.26 18.50
C PRO A 262 -9.56 -29.77 19.80
N GLN A 263 -10.79 -29.35 20.07
CA GLN A 263 -11.60 -29.88 21.17
C GLN A 263 -12.45 -31.04 20.66
N CYS A 264 -12.27 -32.22 21.22
CA CYS A 264 -12.98 -33.42 20.79
C CYS A 264 -13.84 -34.02 21.91
N ALA A 265 -15.01 -34.55 21.55
CA ALA A 265 -15.80 -35.39 22.44
C ALA A 265 -16.48 -36.52 21.68
N MET A 266 -16.60 -37.67 22.36
CA MET A 266 -17.39 -38.80 21.86
C MET A 266 -18.87 -38.51 21.99
N LEU A 267 -19.63 -38.69 20.92
CA LEU A 267 -21.09 -38.60 20.93
C LEU A 267 -21.71 -39.94 21.40
N PRO A 268 -22.98 -39.93 21.88
CA PRO A 268 -23.69 -41.16 22.27
C PRO A 268 -23.79 -42.23 21.17
N THR A 269 -23.55 -41.85 19.92
CA THR A 269 -23.52 -42.70 18.72
C THR A 269 -22.16 -43.32 18.42
N ASN A 270 -21.18 -43.25 19.34
CA ASN A 270 -19.78 -43.68 19.13
C ASN A 270 -19.04 -42.96 17.99
N ILE A 271 -19.49 -41.76 17.64
CA ILE A 271 -18.81 -40.88 16.69
C ILE A 271 -17.97 -39.89 17.50
N GLU A 272 -16.68 -39.79 17.19
CA GLU A 272 -15.81 -38.76 17.74
C GLU A 272 -16.05 -37.46 16.96
N MET A 273 -16.49 -36.42 17.64
CA MET A 273 -16.70 -35.11 17.05
C MET A 273 -15.63 -34.16 17.55
N CYS A 274 -15.00 -33.42 16.65
CA CYS A 274 -13.97 -32.45 16.97
C CYS A 274 -14.31 -31.08 16.41
N VAL A 275 -13.92 -30.05 17.15
CA VAL A 275 -14.04 -28.64 16.79
C VAL A 275 -12.63 -28.08 16.73
N CYS A 276 -12.22 -27.60 15.55
CA CYS A 276 -10.97 -26.87 15.40
C CYS A 276 -11.26 -25.39 15.15
N THR A 277 -10.73 -24.54 16.02
CA THR A 277 -10.79 -23.09 15.82
C THR A 277 -9.49 -22.63 15.13
N LEU A 278 -9.65 -21.81 14.10
CA LEU A 278 -8.57 -21.13 13.40
C LEU A 278 -8.70 -19.62 13.64
N SER A 279 -7.61 -18.94 13.96
CA SER A 279 -7.51 -17.51 13.67
C SER A 279 -7.06 -17.32 12.23
N ILE A 280 -7.50 -16.23 11.59
CA ILE A 280 -7.09 -15.90 10.22
C ILE A 280 -6.35 -14.57 10.25
N GLY A 281 -5.18 -14.56 9.64
CA GLY A 281 -4.34 -13.38 9.55
C GLY A 281 -3.59 -13.06 10.86
N PRO A 282 -3.34 -11.78 11.16
CA PRO A 282 -2.53 -11.37 12.32
C PRO A 282 -3.16 -11.66 13.69
N GLY A 283 -4.45 -11.94 13.74
CA GLY A 283 -5.16 -12.14 15.00
C GLY A 283 -4.65 -13.37 15.74
N THR A 284 -4.22 -13.21 16.99
CA THR A 284 -3.96 -14.31 17.92
C THR A 284 -4.90 -14.19 19.12
N PHE A 285 -5.24 -15.33 19.72
CA PHE A 285 -6.03 -15.38 20.95
C PHE A 285 -5.72 -16.65 21.74
N ASP A 286 -5.69 -16.51 23.06
CA ASP A 286 -5.38 -17.60 23.99
C ASP A 286 -6.62 -18.26 24.59
N GLU A 287 -7.78 -17.59 24.50
CA GLU A 287 -9.03 -18.07 25.08
C GLU A 287 -10.19 -17.97 24.10
N ILE A 288 -11.02 -19.01 24.09
CA ILE A 288 -12.28 -19.05 23.37
C ILE A 288 -13.46 -19.00 24.34
N ASP A 289 -14.55 -18.38 23.90
CA ASP A 289 -15.82 -18.35 24.62
C ASP A 289 -16.55 -19.69 24.49
N VAL A 290 -17.77 -19.77 25.06
CA VAL A 290 -18.64 -20.97 24.99
C VAL A 290 -19.21 -21.23 23.59
N LYS A 291 -18.80 -20.46 22.58
CA LYS A 291 -19.10 -20.64 21.15
C LYS A 291 -17.83 -21.01 20.37
N GLY A 292 -16.68 -21.17 21.02
CA GLY A 292 -15.45 -21.57 20.34
C GLY A 292 -14.84 -20.47 19.49
N GLY A 293 -15.39 -19.25 19.59
CA GLY A 293 -14.79 -18.05 19.04
C GLY A 293 -13.91 -17.36 20.10
N PRO A 294 -12.97 -16.51 19.71
CA PRO A 294 -12.19 -15.71 20.63
C PRO A 294 -13.10 -14.90 21.56
N LYS A 295 -12.74 -14.82 22.85
CA LYS A 295 -13.44 -13.92 23.79
C LYS A 295 -13.32 -12.45 23.38
N ASP A 296 -12.25 -12.11 22.65
CA ASP A 296 -12.10 -10.83 21.97
C ASP A 296 -12.79 -10.87 20.59
N LYS A 297 -13.90 -10.15 20.47
CA LYS A 297 -14.84 -10.25 19.33
C LYS A 297 -14.35 -9.58 18.04
N THR A 298 -13.16 -8.99 18.05
CA THR A 298 -12.60 -8.23 16.92
C THR A 298 -11.84 -9.09 15.91
N LYS A 299 -11.42 -10.30 16.28
CA LYS A 299 -10.52 -11.12 15.46
C LYS A 299 -11.27 -11.84 14.32
N ASN A 300 -10.59 -12.07 13.20
CA ASN A 300 -11.05 -12.96 12.14
C ASN A 300 -10.80 -14.41 12.55
N TRP A 301 -11.83 -15.25 12.54
CA TRP A 301 -11.70 -16.65 12.95
C TRP A 301 -12.67 -17.56 12.23
N CYS A 302 -12.30 -18.84 12.12
CA CYS A 302 -13.19 -19.90 11.67
C CYS A 302 -13.24 -21.02 12.69
N VAL A 303 -14.36 -21.73 12.74
CA VAL A 303 -14.53 -22.99 13.43
C VAL A 303 -14.89 -24.05 12.40
N GLY A 304 -14.10 -25.13 12.34
CA GLY A 304 -14.43 -26.32 11.59
C GLY A 304 -14.92 -27.43 12.50
N ILE A 305 -15.99 -28.11 12.08
CA ILE A 305 -16.56 -29.25 12.78
C ILE A 305 -16.33 -30.49 11.94
N THR A 306 -15.74 -31.51 12.55
CA THR A 306 -15.41 -32.78 11.89
C THR A 306 -15.88 -33.98 12.70
N TYR A 307 -16.22 -35.06 12.00
CA TYR A 307 -16.61 -36.34 12.60
C TYR A 307 -15.63 -37.43 12.20
N ASN A 308 -15.10 -38.17 13.17
CA ASN A 308 -14.13 -39.26 13.01
C ASN A 308 -12.93 -38.88 12.14
N ALA A 309 -12.57 -37.59 12.11
CA ALA A 309 -11.46 -37.11 11.30
C ALA A 309 -10.13 -37.42 11.98
N ARG A 310 -9.20 -38.01 11.23
CA ARG A 310 -7.84 -38.29 11.70
C ARG A 310 -7.08 -37.02 12.09
N ASP A 311 -7.37 -35.90 11.44
CA ASP A 311 -6.80 -34.58 11.73
C ASP A 311 -7.85 -33.49 11.43
N SER A 312 -8.54 -33.09 12.49
CA SER A 312 -9.66 -32.14 12.45
C SER A 312 -9.22 -30.75 12.01
N CYS A 313 -8.05 -30.29 12.47
CA CYS A 313 -7.53 -28.99 12.10
C CYS A 313 -7.07 -28.96 10.64
N LYS A 314 -6.37 -29.98 10.16
CA LYS A 314 -6.00 -30.07 8.72
C LYS A 314 -7.21 -30.10 7.80
N THR A 315 -8.29 -30.74 8.23
CA THR A 315 -9.56 -30.75 7.49
C THR A 315 -10.18 -29.36 7.46
N THR A 316 -10.17 -28.66 8.60
CA THR A 316 -10.64 -27.28 8.73
C THR A 316 -9.83 -26.31 7.85
N PHE A 317 -8.49 -26.42 7.84
CA PHE A 317 -7.63 -25.67 6.92
C PHE A 317 -8.05 -25.83 5.46
N LYS A 318 -8.24 -27.08 5.01
CA LYS A 318 -8.67 -27.36 3.63
C LYS A 318 -10.04 -26.76 3.32
N ALA A 319 -10.97 -26.82 4.27
CA ALA A 319 -12.30 -26.23 4.11
C ALA A 319 -12.22 -24.70 3.98
N PHE A 320 -11.40 -24.04 4.82
CA PHE A 320 -11.14 -22.60 4.71
C PHE A 320 -10.57 -22.23 3.34
N PHE A 321 -9.51 -22.91 2.91
CA PHE A 321 -8.88 -22.64 1.63
C PHE A 321 -9.82 -22.85 0.44
N LYS A 322 -10.71 -23.84 0.52
CA LYS A 322 -11.68 -24.12 -0.53
C LYS A 322 -12.84 -23.12 -0.58
N LYS A 323 -13.31 -22.64 0.57
CA LYS A 323 -14.57 -21.87 0.67
C LYS A 323 -14.38 -20.37 0.85
N HIS A 324 -13.32 -19.93 1.54
CA HIS A 324 -13.20 -18.55 2.03
C HIS A 324 -11.92 -17.82 1.59
N LEU A 325 -10.85 -18.53 1.21
CA LEU A 325 -9.59 -17.90 0.80
C LEU A 325 -9.79 -16.86 -0.30
N THR A 326 -10.49 -17.23 -1.38
CA THR A 326 -10.66 -16.36 -2.54
C THR A 326 -11.41 -15.08 -2.17
N GLU A 327 -12.56 -15.20 -1.50
CA GLU A 327 -13.37 -14.05 -1.10
C GLU A 327 -12.59 -13.12 -0.16
N HIS A 328 -11.97 -13.68 0.87
CA HIS A 328 -11.19 -12.91 1.84
C HIS A 328 -9.96 -12.25 1.20
N GLY A 329 -9.24 -12.98 0.34
CA GLY A 329 -8.11 -12.45 -0.41
C GLY A 329 -8.50 -11.33 -1.37
N THR A 330 -9.64 -11.46 -2.07
CA THR A 330 -10.17 -10.41 -2.95
C THR A 330 -10.52 -9.15 -2.16
N ALA A 331 -11.05 -9.26 -0.95
CA ALA A 331 -11.34 -8.12 -0.09
C ALA A 331 -10.08 -7.32 0.28
N ILE A 332 -9.05 -8.01 0.74
CA ILE A 332 -7.75 -7.41 1.11
C ILE A 332 -7.11 -6.75 -0.11
N ALA A 333 -7.09 -7.45 -1.25
CA ALA A 333 -6.56 -6.93 -2.50
C ALA A 333 -7.30 -5.65 -2.93
N THR A 334 -8.64 -5.67 -2.91
CA THR A 334 -9.48 -4.52 -3.28
C THR A 334 -9.17 -3.28 -2.43
N TYR A 335 -8.95 -3.46 -1.12
CA TYR A 335 -8.57 -2.36 -0.25
C TYR A 335 -7.23 -1.74 -0.67
N TRP A 336 -6.20 -2.57 -0.81
CA TRP A 336 -4.85 -2.09 -1.15
C TRP A 336 -4.76 -1.53 -2.57
N THR A 337 -5.57 -2.05 -3.50
CA THR A 337 -5.76 -1.44 -4.82
C THR A 337 -6.26 -0.01 -4.69
N LYS A 338 -7.34 0.24 -3.94
CA LYS A 338 -7.88 1.60 -3.73
C LYS A 338 -6.93 2.52 -2.95
N GLN A 339 -6.14 1.97 -2.03
CA GLN A 339 -5.25 2.78 -1.22
C GLN A 339 -3.95 3.15 -1.93
N LEU A 340 -3.45 2.34 -2.86
CA LEU A 340 -2.17 2.58 -3.53
C LEU A 340 -2.09 2.00 -4.94
N GLY A 341 -2.71 0.83 -5.19
CA GLY A 341 -2.60 0.13 -6.47
C GLY A 341 -3.05 0.98 -7.67
N ASP A 342 -4.18 1.67 -7.56
CA ASP A 342 -4.71 2.54 -8.63
C ASP A 342 -3.71 3.67 -8.97
N THR A 343 -3.10 4.27 -7.95
CA THR A 343 -2.05 5.28 -8.11
C THR A 343 -0.78 4.71 -8.78
N VAL A 344 -0.34 3.51 -8.37
CA VAL A 344 0.83 2.84 -8.97
C VAL A 344 0.57 2.48 -10.43
N ASP A 345 -0.64 2.06 -10.78
CA ASP A 345 -1.03 1.80 -12.17
C ASP A 345 -0.94 3.07 -13.01
N LYS A 346 -1.41 4.21 -12.50
CA LYS A 346 -1.27 5.52 -13.16
C LYS A 346 0.19 5.97 -13.30
N TRP A 347 1.05 5.68 -12.31
CA TRP A 347 2.49 5.89 -12.45
C TRP A 347 3.08 5.04 -13.59
N ARG A 348 2.68 3.77 -13.69
CA ARG A 348 3.11 2.88 -14.79
C ARG A 348 2.66 3.43 -16.14
N GLU A 349 1.41 3.86 -16.25
CA GLU A 349 0.89 4.49 -17.47
C GLU A 349 1.63 5.79 -17.83
N THR A 350 1.99 6.60 -16.82
CA THR A 350 2.83 7.80 -17.00
C THR A 350 4.21 7.43 -17.56
N ALA A 351 4.86 6.41 -17.01
CA ALA A 351 6.14 5.92 -17.51
C ALA A 351 6.03 5.35 -18.94
N GLU A 352 4.97 4.59 -19.23
CA GLU A 352 4.67 4.07 -20.57
C GLU A 352 4.48 5.20 -21.59
N ALA A 353 3.76 6.26 -21.22
CA ALA A 353 3.55 7.42 -22.07
C ALA A 353 4.87 8.11 -22.46
N LEU A 354 5.89 8.08 -21.60
CA LEU A 354 7.21 8.67 -21.87
C LEU A 354 8.13 7.79 -22.73
N GLN A 355 7.87 6.48 -22.85
CA GLN A 355 8.72 5.56 -23.62
C GLN A 355 8.96 5.98 -25.08
N PRO A 356 7.95 6.47 -25.84
CA PRO A 356 8.13 6.92 -27.21
C PRO A 356 9.16 8.05 -27.34
N MET A 357 9.19 8.99 -26.39
CA MET A 357 10.15 10.10 -26.39
C MET A 357 11.58 9.58 -26.25
N VAL A 358 11.82 8.65 -25.33
CA VAL A 358 13.13 7.99 -25.13
C VAL A 358 13.54 7.20 -26.36
N ALA A 359 12.64 6.38 -26.90
CA ALA A 359 12.92 5.56 -28.07
C ALA A 359 13.25 6.42 -29.30
N LYS A 360 12.50 7.52 -29.53
CA LYS A 360 12.74 8.46 -30.62
C LYS A 360 14.12 9.11 -30.50
N HIS A 361 14.49 9.60 -29.32
CA HIS A 361 15.81 10.20 -29.09
C HIS A 361 16.94 9.20 -29.36
N LYS A 362 16.86 7.99 -28.78
CA LYS A 362 17.90 6.96 -28.98
C LYS A 362 18.07 6.54 -30.45
N ARG A 363 17.00 6.54 -31.24
CA ARG A 363 17.06 6.26 -32.69
C ARG A 363 17.69 7.39 -33.49
N SER A 364 17.59 8.63 -33.01
CA SER A 364 18.19 9.80 -33.67
C SER A 364 19.70 9.95 -33.42
N LEU A 365 20.25 9.26 -32.42
CA LEU A 365 21.67 9.35 -32.07
C LEU A 365 22.53 8.37 -32.88
N PRO A 366 23.72 8.79 -33.36
CA PRO A 366 24.76 7.88 -33.82
C PRO A 366 25.14 6.85 -32.74
N LEU A 367 25.63 5.67 -33.15
CA LEU A 367 25.92 4.55 -32.24
C LEU A 367 26.81 4.95 -31.04
N LEU A 368 27.89 5.70 -31.29
CA LEU A 368 28.81 6.13 -30.22
C LEU A 368 28.14 7.10 -29.25
N GLU A 369 27.36 8.05 -29.75
CA GLU A 369 26.62 9.01 -28.92
C GLU A 369 25.51 8.34 -28.12
N ARG A 370 24.86 7.32 -28.70
CA ARG A 370 23.88 6.49 -27.99
C ARG A 370 24.52 5.73 -26.83
N ILE A 371 25.68 5.09 -27.05
CA ILE A 371 26.42 4.41 -25.99
C ILE A 371 26.82 5.39 -24.89
N GLN A 372 27.30 6.58 -25.25
CA GLN A 372 27.65 7.60 -24.28
C GLN A 372 26.42 8.08 -23.48
N PHE A 373 25.31 8.33 -24.17
CA PHE A 373 24.05 8.72 -23.54
C PHE A 373 23.56 7.66 -22.54
N GLU A 374 23.55 6.38 -22.94
CA GLU A 374 23.15 5.28 -22.06
C GLU A 374 24.06 5.15 -20.83
N ARG A 375 25.37 5.41 -20.97
CA ARG A 375 26.33 5.45 -19.84
C ARG A 375 26.06 6.62 -18.89
N GLU A 376 25.75 7.79 -19.43
CA GLU A 376 25.40 8.97 -18.62
C GLU A 376 24.14 8.71 -17.78
N VAL A 377 23.10 8.17 -18.40
CA VAL A 377 21.84 7.81 -17.72
C VAL A 377 22.09 6.76 -16.64
N ALA A 378 22.85 5.71 -16.95
CA ALA A 378 23.21 4.69 -15.97
C ALA A 378 24.00 5.26 -14.79
N ALA A 379 24.90 6.22 -15.04
CA ALA A 379 25.66 6.89 -13.99
C ALA A 379 24.76 7.76 -13.08
N ASP A 380 23.80 8.47 -13.67
CA ASP A 380 22.85 9.30 -12.91
C ASP A 380 21.94 8.43 -12.02
N ILE A 381 21.38 7.34 -12.56
CA ILE A 381 20.59 6.37 -11.80
C ILE A 381 21.43 5.73 -10.68
N ALA A 382 22.68 5.37 -10.97
CA ALA A 382 23.57 4.78 -9.97
C ALA A 382 23.94 5.78 -8.86
N LYS A 383 24.15 7.05 -9.20
CA LYS A 383 24.38 8.13 -8.23
C LYS A 383 23.17 8.29 -7.32
N GLU A 384 21.97 8.27 -7.87
CA GLU A 384 20.73 8.35 -7.11
C GLU A 384 20.57 7.18 -6.14
N LYS A 385 20.78 5.93 -6.62
CA LYS A 385 20.76 4.73 -5.76
C LYS A 385 21.78 4.80 -4.62
N ARG A 386 22.96 5.37 -4.85
CA ARG A 386 23.97 5.59 -3.80
C ARG A 386 23.52 6.61 -2.76
N MET A 387 22.81 7.66 -3.16
CA MET A 387 22.25 8.66 -2.22
C MET A 387 21.20 8.01 -1.31
N THR A 388 20.37 7.12 -1.86
CA THR A 388 19.44 6.30 -1.10
C THR A 388 20.15 5.39 -0.09
N GLN A 389 21.22 4.69 -0.51
CA GLN A 389 21.88 3.66 0.30
C GLN A 389 22.76 4.23 1.43
N LYS A 390 23.48 5.34 1.20
CA LYS A 390 24.46 5.88 2.17
C LYS A 390 23.87 6.30 3.52
N ARG A 391 22.57 6.58 3.61
CA ARG A 391 21.90 6.91 4.88
C ARG A 391 21.33 5.70 5.62
N LYS A 392 21.11 4.56 4.95
CA LYS A 392 20.67 3.32 5.59
C LYS A 392 21.72 2.74 6.55
N THR A 393 22.99 3.13 6.38
CA THR A 393 24.13 2.76 7.26
C THR A 393 24.51 3.83 8.28
N ALA A 394 23.89 5.01 8.24
CA ALA A 394 24.21 6.13 9.13
C ALA A 394 23.09 6.48 10.12
N ALA A 395 21.91 5.88 9.96
CA ALA A 395 20.80 5.85 10.91
C ALA A 395 20.78 4.47 11.59
#